data_AF-A0A385KL09-F1
#
_entry.id   AF-A0A385KL09-F1
#
_cell.length_a   1.000
_cell.length_b   1.000
_cell.length_c   1.000
_cell.angle_alpha   90.00
_cell.angle_beta   90.00
_cell.angle_gamma   90.00
#
_symmetry.space_group_name_H-M   'P 1'
#
loop_
_entity.id
_entity.type
_entity.pdbx_description
1 polymer ?
#
loop_
_entity_poly.entity_id
_entity_poly.type
_entity_poly.pdbx_seq_one_letter_code
_entity_poly.pdbx_strand_id
1 'polypeptide(L)' 'SSQTPSTTSIQLNFLRLLSTEATQTITYHCKNSVAYMDQATGNLKKAVLLQGSNDVEIRAEGNSRFTYGVVED' A
#
# COMPACT_ATOMS: atom_id res chain seq x y z
N SER A 1 4.07 -23.85 -0.18
CA SER A 1 2.74 -24.10 0.42
C SER A 1 1.69 -23.68 -0.60
N SER A 2 0.99 -24.64 -1.21
CA SER A 2 -0.10 -24.39 -2.15
C SER A 2 -1.30 -23.82 -1.39
N GLN A 3 -1.49 -22.50 -1.42
CA GLN A 3 -2.72 -21.90 -0.90
C GLN A 3 -3.86 -22.21 -1.88
N THR A 4 -4.76 -23.10 -1.48
CA THR A 4 -6.08 -23.17 -2.10
C THR A 4 -6.72 -21.78 -1.98
N PRO A 5 -7.25 -21.20 -3.08
CA PRO A 5 -7.86 -19.89 -3.01
C PRO A 5 -9.03 -19.94 -2.04
N SER A 6 -8.98 -19.10 -1.01
CA SER A 6 -10.09 -18.95 -0.09
C SER A 6 -11.32 -18.43 -0.84
N THR A 7 -12.51 -18.70 -0.29
CA THR A 7 -13.75 -18.13 -0.84
C THR A 7 -13.64 -16.61 -1.00
N THR A 8 -13.00 -15.92 -0.05
CA THR A 8 -12.69 -14.49 -0.12
C THR A 8 -11.82 -14.11 -1.31
N SER A 9 -10.74 -14.86 -1.61
CA SER A 9 -9.88 -14.52 -2.75
C SER A 9 -10.59 -14.71 -4.09
N ILE A 10 -11.47 -15.71 -4.21
CA ILE A 10 -12.34 -15.88 -5.39
C ILE A 10 -13.26 -14.67 -5.54
N GLN A 11 -13.95 -14.26 -4.47
CA GLN A 11 -14.86 -13.10 -4.51
C GLN A 11 -14.14 -11.79 -4.87
N LEU A 12 -12.94 -11.57 -4.33
CA LEU A 12 -12.11 -10.40 -4.66
C LEU A 12 -11.65 -10.39 -6.13
N ASN A 13 -11.38 -11.55 -6.72
CA ASN A 13 -11.03 -11.65 -8.13
C ASN A 13 -12.20 -11.25 -9.04
N PHE A 14 -13.43 -11.66 -8.73
CA PHE A 14 -14.62 -11.21 -9.46
C PHE A 14 -14.84 -9.72 -9.28
N LEU A 15 -14.70 -9.19 -8.06
CA LEU A 15 -14.81 -7.74 -7.82
C LEU A 15 -13.80 -6.95 -8.67
N ARG A 16 -12.55 -7.41 -8.75
CA ARG A 16 -11.51 -6.81 -9.60
C ARG A 16 -11.87 -6.88 -11.09
N LEU A 17 -12.41 -8.01 -11.57
CA LEU A 17 -12.81 -8.17 -12.97
C LEU A 17 -13.95 -7.22 -13.36
N LEU A 18 -14.86 -6.95 -12.44
CA LEU A 18 -16.08 -6.19 -12.68
C LEU A 18 -15.97 -4.70 -12.31
N SER A 19 -14.81 -4.24 -11.83
CA SER A 19 -14.58 -2.85 -11.41
C SER A 19 -13.53 -2.17 -12.29
N THR A 20 -13.69 -0.88 -12.54
CA THR A 20 -12.73 -0.06 -13.31
C THR A 20 -11.67 0.62 -12.44
N GLU A 21 -11.93 0.76 -11.14
CA GLU A 21 -11.07 1.44 -10.17
C GLU A 21 -11.18 0.77 -8.80
N ALA A 22 -10.14 0.93 -7.97
CA ALA A 22 -10.13 0.55 -6.56
C ALA A 22 -9.32 1.56 -5.75
N THR A 23 -9.77 1.84 -4.53
CA THR A 23 -9.07 2.72 -3.57
C THR A 23 -9.05 2.06 -2.21
N GLN A 24 -7.92 2.16 -1.50
CA GLN A 24 -7.77 1.66 -0.13
C GLN A 24 -7.04 2.72 0.70
N THR A 25 -7.55 3.01 1.90
CA THR A 25 -6.90 3.88 2.88
C THR A 25 -6.40 3.02 4.04
N ILE A 26 -5.17 3.26 4.49
CA ILE A 26 -4.54 2.53 5.60
C ILE A 26 -4.02 3.56 6.59
N THR A 27 -4.33 3.38 7.88
CA THR A 27 -3.78 4.18 8.97
C THR A 27 -2.64 3.43 9.64
N TYR A 28 -1.45 4.05 9.68
CA TYR A 28 -0.31 3.51 10.40
C TYR A 28 -0.20 4.17 11.78
N HIS A 29 -0.48 3.42 12.84
CA HIS A 29 -0.32 3.92 14.20
C HIS A 29 1.14 3.81 14.64
N CYS A 30 1.77 4.94 14.96
CA CYS A 30 3.20 5.00 15.23
C CYS A 30 3.52 5.44 16.67
N LYS A 31 4.67 4.99 17.19
CA LYS A 31 5.32 5.52 18.40
C LYS A 31 6.83 5.42 18.21
N ASN A 32 7.52 6.55 18.19
CA ASN A 32 8.97 6.64 17.88
C ASN A 32 9.35 5.94 16.54
N SER A 33 8.44 5.97 15.57
CA SER A 33 8.63 5.36 14.24
C SER A 33 8.15 6.34 13.18
N VAL A 34 8.93 6.50 12.11
CA VAL A 34 8.60 7.38 10.98
C VAL A 34 7.72 6.61 10.00
N ALA A 35 6.59 7.21 9.59
CA ALA A 35 5.65 6.60 8.65
C ALA A 35 5.87 7.08 7.20
N TYR A 36 6.13 8.38 7.02
CA TYR A 36 6.32 8.99 5.71
C TYR A 36 7.48 9.99 5.71
N MET A 37 7.30 11.21 6.26
CA MET A 37 8.35 12.22 6.31
C MET A 37 9.26 12.07 7.53
N ASP A 38 10.57 11.90 7.31
CA ASP A 38 11.55 12.00 8.39
C ASP A 38 11.89 13.48 8.65
N GLN A 39 11.25 14.08 9.65
CA GLN A 39 11.47 15.49 10.02
C GLN A 39 12.93 15.83 10.32
N ALA A 40 13.73 14.89 10.83
CA ALA A 40 15.13 15.15 11.18
C ALA A 40 16.02 15.28 9.93
N THR A 41 15.63 14.63 8.82
CA THR A 41 16.44 14.58 7.59
C THR A 41 15.76 15.22 6.38
N GLY A 42 14.49 15.62 6.51
CA GLY A 42 13.70 16.29 5.47
C GLY A 42 13.46 15.44 4.22
N ASN A 43 13.45 14.11 4.34
CA ASN A 43 13.27 13.21 3.20
C ASN A 43 12.39 11.99 3.54
N LEU A 44 12.03 11.23 2.48
CA LEU A 44 11.09 10.11 2.54
C LEU A 44 11.79 8.74 2.59
N LYS A 45 13.11 8.69 2.87
CA LYS A 45 13.88 7.43 2.82
C LYS A 45 13.45 6.38 3.85
N LYS A 46 12.74 6.80 4.90
CA LYS A 46 12.19 5.93 5.95
C LYS A 46 10.69 5.69 5.81
N ALA A 47 10.08 6.13 4.71
CA ALA A 47 8.65 5.95 4.50
C ALA A 47 8.27 4.48 4.41
N VAL A 48 7.07 4.15 4.88
CA VAL A 48 6.53 2.78 4.87
C VAL A 48 6.38 2.28 3.44
N LEU A 49 6.66 0.99 3.24
CA LEU A 49 6.40 0.26 2.01
C LEU A 49 5.08 -0.52 2.15
N LEU A 50 4.22 -0.44 1.14
CA LEU A 50 2.98 -1.21 1.08
C LEU A 50 3.13 -2.29 0.01
N GLN A 51 2.82 -3.54 0.34
CA GLN A 51 2.83 -4.64 -0.64
C GLN A 51 1.41 -4.85 -1.18
N GLY A 52 1.26 -4.68 -2.50
CA GLY A 52 0.03 -4.99 -3.21
C GLY A 52 -0.24 -6.49 -3.30
N SER A 53 -1.48 -6.87 -3.62
CA SER A 53 -1.89 -8.27 -3.72
C SER A 53 -1.27 -9.03 -4.92
N ASN A 54 -0.52 -8.35 -5.77
CA ASN A 54 0.18 -8.86 -6.95
C ASN A 54 1.71 -8.74 -6.81
N ASP A 55 2.20 -8.73 -5.57
CA ASP A 55 3.64 -8.61 -5.21
C ASP A 55 4.32 -7.32 -5.66
N VAL A 56 3.55 -6.35 -6.17
CA VAL A 56 4.06 -5.01 -6.48
C VAL A 56 4.14 -4.19 -5.21
N GLU A 57 5.30 -3.58 -4.98
CA GLU A 57 5.49 -2.63 -3.89
C GLU A 57 5.00 -1.24 -4.29
N ILE A 58 4.23 -0.62 -3.41
CA ILE A 58 3.74 0.76 -3.50
C ILE A 58 4.56 1.59 -2.50
N ARG A 59 5.15 2.68 -2.99
CA ARG A 59 6.22 3.43 -2.31
C ARG A 59 5.85 4.91 -2.14
N ALA A 60 6.61 5.64 -1.33
CA ALA A 60 6.48 7.10 -1.21
C ALA A 60 7.02 7.86 -2.43
N GLU A 61 8.07 7.33 -3.08
CA GLU A 61 8.76 7.96 -4.21
C GLU A 61 9.10 6.90 -5.28
N GLY A 62 9.34 7.37 -6.51
CA GLY A 62 9.73 6.52 -7.64
C GLY A 62 8.74 6.60 -8.81
N ASN A 63 8.41 5.44 -9.39
CA ASN A 63 7.46 5.40 -10.51
C ASN A 63 6.06 5.81 -10.02
N SER A 64 5.56 6.94 -10.54
CA SER A 64 4.26 7.53 -10.18
C SER A 64 3.06 6.57 -10.26
N ARG A 65 3.13 5.50 -11.07
CA ARG A 65 2.07 4.46 -11.11
C ARG A 65 1.98 3.62 -9.85
N PHE A 66 3.03 3.60 -9.03
CA PHE A 66 3.17 2.80 -7.81
C PHE A 66 3.54 3.65 -6.60
N THR A 67 3.16 4.94 -6.61
CA THR A 67 3.30 5.81 -5.44
C THR A 67 1.97 5.99 -4.73
N TYR A 68 1.95 5.92 -3.40
CA TYR A 68 0.75 6.22 -2.62
C TYR A 68 0.64 7.72 -2.30
N GLY A 69 -0.58 8.20 -2.11
CA GLY A 69 -0.86 9.52 -1.56
C GLY A 69 -0.96 9.48 -0.03
N VAL A 70 -0.68 10.61 0.61
CA VAL A 70 -0.81 10.78 2.06
C VAL A 70 -1.94 11.77 2.33
N VAL A 71 -2.86 11.38 3.20
CA VAL A 71 -4.00 12.23 3.62
C VAL A 71 -3.58 13.12 4.79
N GLU A 72 -2.89 12.54 5.77
CA GLU A 72 -2.36 13.21 6.96
C GLU A 72 -1.06 12.49 7.40
N ASP A 73 -0.07 13.26 7.83
CA ASP A 73 1.22 12.80 8.40
C ASP A 73 1.53 13.59 9.68
#